data_AF-A0A939FCQ1-F1
#
_entry.id   AF-A0A939FCQ1-F1
#
_cell.length_a   1.000
_cell.length_b   1.000
_cell.length_c   1.000
_cell.angle_alpha   90.00
_cell.angle_beta   90.00
_cell.angle_gamma   90.00
#
_symmetry.space_group_name_H-M   'P 1'
#
loop_
_entity.id
_entity.type
_entity.pdbx_description
1 polymer ?
#
loop_
_entity_poly.entity_id
_entity_poly.type
_entity_poly.pdbx_seq_one_letter_code
_entity_poly.pdbx_strand_id
1 'polypeptide(L)'
;PRHACCGSTGRAAGGGELHLGKKTDAFTAVEVGDDDKPDILRAYLKRWKAEVGVFFNGVGPDSSAEELRRIAPDHPIFRITLTS
;
A
#
# COMPACT_ATOMS: atom_id res chain seq x y z
N PRO A 1 15.62 -27.89 2.15
CA PRO A 1 15.86 -26.56 1.54
C PRO A 1 14.71 -26.17 0.61
N ARG A 2 13.70 -25.46 1.14
CA ARG A 2 12.54 -25.00 0.36
C ARG A 2 12.72 -23.52 0.07
N HIS A 3 13.17 -23.20 -1.14
CA HIS A 3 13.27 -21.82 -1.61
C HIS A 3 11.91 -21.37 -2.13
N ALA A 4 11.32 -20.35 -1.51
CA ALA A 4 10.26 -19.58 -2.12
C ALA A 4 10.90 -18.72 -3.21
N CYS A 5 10.74 -19.13 -4.47
CA CYS A 5 11.19 -18.37 -5.62
C CYS A 5 10.15 -17.29 -5.92
N CYS A 6 10.44 -16.04 -5.54
CA CYS A 6 9.65 -14.90 -5.99
C CYS A 6 10.14 -14.52 -7.39
N GLY A 7 9.47 -15.05 -8.41
CA GLY A 7 9.79 -14.79 -9.81
C GLY A 7 8.60 -14.23 -10.56
N SER A 8 8.45 -12.91 -10.58
CA SER A 8 8.11 -12.10 -11.76
C SER A 8 7.78 -10.66 -11.37
N THR A 9 8.53 -9.71 -11.92
CA THR A 9 8.29 -8.28 -11.85
C THR A 9 7.05 -7.92 -12.68
N GLY A 10 6.01 -7.39 -12.03
CA GLY A 10 4.82 -6.82 -12.68
C GLY A 10 3.51 -7.26 -12.06
N ARG A 11 2.85 -6.33 -11.34
CA ARG A 11 1.43 -6.36 -10.90
C ARG A 11 0.83 -7.76 -10.72
N ALA A 12 1.29 -8.51 -9.73
CA ALA A 12 0.55 -9.66 -9.24
C ALA A 12 -0.62 -9.15 -8.36
N ALA A 13 -1.73 -8.81 -9.00
CA ALA A 13 -3.03 -8.86 -8.34
C ALA A 13 -3.33 -10.35 -8.07
N GLY A 14 -2.89 -10.85 -6.93
CA GLY A 14 -3.03 -12.26 -6.59
C GLY A 14 -2.79 -12.44 -5.11
N GLY A 15 -3.86 -12.78 -4.39
CA GLY A 15 -3.86 -12.94 -2.94
C GLY A 15 -2.67 -13.72 -2.41
N GLY A 16 -2.12 -13.24 -1.30
CA GLY A 16 -1.00 -13.83 -0.61
C GLY A 16 -1.42 -14.47 0.70
N GLU A 17 -0.45 -15.03 1.39
CA GLU A 17 -0.64 -15.56 2.73
C GLU A 17 0.01 -14.59 3.74
N LEU A 18 -0.80 -13.90 4.54
CA LEU A 18 -0.31 -12.89 5.47
C LEU A 18 0.11 -13.62 6.74
N HIS A 19 1.41 -13.65 6.97
CA HIS A 19 1.98 -14.21 8.18
C HIS A 19 2.06 -13.12 9.25
N LEU A 20 1.00 -12.98 10.04
CA LEU A 20 1.00 -12.09 11.19
C LEU A 20 1.30 -12.91 12.46
N GLY A 21 2.59 -13.12 12.70
CA GLY A 21 3.07 -13.92 13.83
C GLY A 21 2.77 -15.42 13.65
N LYS A 22 1.94 -16.00 14.52
CA LYS A 22 1.58 -17.43 14.47
C LYS A 22 0.37 -17.72 13.58
N LYS A 23 -0.28 -16.69 13.05
CA LYS A 23 -1.47 -16.83 12.21
C LYS A 23 -1.12 -16.60 10.76
N THR A 24 -1.65 -17.49 9.96
CA THR A 24 -1.46 -17.59 8.54
C THR A 24 -2.85 -17.45 7.94
N ASP A 25 -3.19 -16.24 7.50
CA ASP A 25 -4.50 -15.94 6.94
C ASP A 25 -4.36 -15.71 5.43
N ALA A 26 -5.20 -16.41 4.66
CA ALA A 26 -5.33 -16.14 3.24
C ALA A 26 -5.95 -14.75 3.06
N PHE A 27 -5.24 -13.87 2.34
CA PHE A 27 -5.74 -12.54 2.06
C PHE A 27 -5.74 -12.26 0.57
N THR A 28 -6.78 -11.58 0.12
CA THR A 28 -6.82 -11.00 -1.21
C THR A 28 -6.31 -9.57 -1.13
N ALA A 29 -5.31 -9.23 -1.94
CA ALA A 29 -4.82 -7.88 -2.12
C ALA A 29 -5.37 -7.31 -3.43
N VAL A 30 -6.13 -6.22 -3.34
CA VAL A 30 -6.63 -5.50 -4.52
C VAL A 30 -5.96 -4.13 -4.56
N GLU A 31 -5.26 -3.84 -5.65
CA GLU A 31 -4.68 -2.50 -5.87
C GLU A 31 -5.80 -1.46 -5.95
N VAL A 32 -5.68 -0.40 -5.17
CA VAL A 32 -6.62 0.73 -5.22
C VAL A 32 -6.26 1.60 -6.42
N GLY A 33 -7.27 2.01 -7.20
CA GLY A 33 -7.09 2.89 -8.35
C GLY A 33 -6.55 4.26 -7.95
N ASP A 34 -5.81 4.91 -8.84
CA ASP A 34 -5.10 6.17 -8.56
C ASP A 34 -6.02 7.34 -8.13
N ASP A 35 -7.32 7.28 -8.43
CA ASP A 35 -8.32 8.26 -7.99
C ASP A 35 -8.76 8.12 -6.53
N ASP A 36 -8.71 6.92 -5.95
CA ASP A 36 -9.05 6.66 -4.54
C ASP A 36 -7.82 6.75 -3.61
N LYS A 37 -6.61 6.65 -4.17
CA LYS A 37 -5.36 6.75 -3.41
C LYS A 37 -5.18 8.07 -2.64
N PRO A 38 -5.54 9.26 -3.17
CA PRO A 38 -5.31 10.53 -2.49
C PRO A 38 -5.97 10.59 -1.10
N ASP A 39 -7.23 10.17 -0.98
CA ASP A 39 -7.94 10.16 0.29
C ASP A 39 -7.31 9.19 1.30
N ILE A 40 -6.87 8.03 0.84
CA ILE A 40 -6.19 7.03 1.68
C ILE A 40 -4.82 7.54 2.14
N LEU A 41 -4.01 8.08 1.21
CA LEU A 41 -2.71 8.71 1.52
C LEU A 41 -2.89 9.83 2.53
N ARG A 42 -3.92 10.66 2.37
CA ARG A 42 -4.20 11.77 3.28
C ARG A 42 -4.54 11.28 4.69
N ALA A 43 -5.37 10.24 4.80
CA ALA A 43 -5.69 9.62 6.08
C ALA A 43 -4.46 8.95 6.72
N TYR A 44 -3.62 8.28 5.93
CA TYR A 44 -2.39 7.64 6.37
C TYR A 44 -1.37 8.67 6.87
N LEU A 45 -1.10 9.71 6.06
CA LEU A 45 -0.23 10.82 6.40
C LEU A 45 -0.72 11.55 7.64
N LYS A 46 -2.02 11.77 7.81
CA LYS A 46 -2.55 12.40 9.03
C LYS A 46 -2.15 11.66 10.31
N ARG A 47 -2.00 10.33 10.25
CA ARG A 47 -1.64 9.49 11.40
C ARG A 47 -0.14 9.26 11.54
N TRP A 48 0.63 9.35 10.44
CA TRP A 48 2.06 9.01 10.41
C TRP A 48 2.98 10.19 10.02
N LYS A 49 2.46 11.41 9.81
CA LYS A 49 3.21 12.61 9.36
C LYS A 49 4.51 12.84 10.13
N ALA A 50 4.50 12.60 11.44
CA ALA A 50 5.65 12.84 12.32
C ALA A 50 6.84 11.90 12.04
N GLU A 51 6.59 10.71 11.50
CA GLU A 51 7.63 9.69 11.28
C GLU A 51 7.94 9.50 9.79
N VAL A 52 6.92 9.56 8.91
CA VAL A 52 7.08 9.24 7.48
C VAL A 52 7.13 10.46 6.57
N GLY A 53 6.91 11.68 7.08
CA GLY A 53 6.75 12.88 6.25
C GLY A 53 7.94 13.19 5.32
N VAL A 54 9.15 12.74 5.66
CA VAL A 54 10.35 12.90 4.83
C VAL A 54 10.34 12.01 3.57
N PHE A 55 9.64 10.87 3.60
CA PHE A 55 9.61 9.90 2.48
C PHE A 55 8.64 10.30 1.37
N PHE A 56 7.70 11.19 1.67
CA PHE A 56 6.65 11.63 0.74
C PHE A 56 7.05 12.86 -0.08
N ASN A 57 8.35 13.12 -0.27
CA ASN A 57 8.87 14.27 -1.01
C ASN A 57 8.29 15.63 -0.53
N GLY A 58 7.98 15.74 0.77
CA GLY A 58 7.34 16.92 1.37
C GLY A 58 5.82 16.99 1.21
N VAL A 59 5.18 16.00 0.57
CA VAL A 59 3.72 15.89 0.45
C VAL A 59 3.13 15.49 1.79
N GLY A 60 2.19 16.30 2.29
CA GLY A 60 1.53 16.14 3.57
C GLY A 60 0.03 15.87 3.46
N PRO A 61 -0.68 15.71 4.60
CA PRO A 61 -2.13 15.56 4.61
C PRO A 61 -2.88 16.85 4.18
N ASP A 62 -2.15 17.97 4.16
CA ASP A 62 -2.63 19.29 3.75
C ASP A 62 -2.32 19.58 2.26
N SER A 63 -1.62 18.68 1.57
CA SER A 63 -1.30 18.80 0.15
C SER A 63 -2.52 18.54 -0.73
N SER A 64 -2.46 19.07 -1.96
CA SER A 64 -3.56 18.94 -2.92
C SER A 64 -3.66 17.50 -3.46
N ALA A 65 -4.86 17.10 -3.91
CA ALA A 65 -5.06 15.77 -4.50
C ALA A 65 -4.17 15.53 -5.73
N GLU A 66 -3.78 16.58 -6.46
CA GLU A 66 -2.81 16.50 -7.56
C GLU A 66 -1.40 16.13 -7.11
N GLU A 67 -0.93 16.65 -5.97
CA GLU A 67 0.37 16.29 -5.40
C GLU A 67 0.36 14.84 -4.92
N LEU A 68 -0.74 14.44 -4.26
CA LEU A 68 -0.95 13.06 -3.84
C LEU A 68 -1.03 12.10 -5.04
N ARG A 69 -1.66 12.50 -6.15
CA ARG A 69 -1.66 11.72 -7.40
C ARG A 69 -0.29 11.63 -8.05
N ARG A 70 0.57 12.64 -7.90
CA ARG A 70 1.94 12.59 -8.44
C ARG A 70 2.81 11.54 -7.76
N ILE A 71 2.64 11.34 -6.46
CA ILE A 71 3.35 10.31 -5.68
C ILE A 71 2.63 8.95 -5.66
N ALA A 72 1.36 8.91 -6.07
CA ALA A 72 0.54 7.70 -6.13
C ALA A 72 1.14 6.54 -6.95
N PRO A 73 1.84 6.75 -8.08
CA PRO A 73 2.52 5.67 -8.79
C PRO A 73 3.76 5.14 -8.05
N ASP A 74 4.43 5.96 -7.24
CA ASP A 74 5.58 5.54 -6.42
C ASP A 74 5.16 4.75 -5.17
N HIS A 75 3.90 4.91 -4.74
CA HIS A 75 3.34 4.26 -3.56
C HIS A 75 2.10 3.41 -3.91
N PRO A 76 2.29 2.15 -4.34
CA PRO A 76 1.16 1.26 -4.60
C PRO A 76 0.45 0.90 -3.29
N ILE A 77 -0.86 1.16 -3.26
CA ILE A 77 -1.73 0.90 -2.10
C ILE A 77 -2.60 -0.32 -2.42
N PHE A 78 -2.59 -1.28 -1.51
CA PHE A 78 -3.37 -2.50 -1.63
C PHE A 78 -4.44 -2.56 -0.53
N ARG A 79 -5.69 -2.73 -0.95
CA ARG A 79 -6.77 -3.10 -0.04
C ARG A 79 -6.66 -4.58 0.26
N ILE A 80 -6.50 -4.90 1.53
CA ILE A 80 -6.42 -6.28 2.03
C ILE A 80 -7.81 -6.73 2.44
N THR A 81 -8.26 -7.89 1.93
CA THR A 81 -9.48 -8.57 2.34
C THR A 81 -9.13 -9.95 2.83
N LEU A 82 -9.34 -10.21 4.12
CA LEU A 82 -9.10 -11.53 4.72
C LEU A 82 -10.21 -12.47 4.26
N THR A 83 -9.82 -13.62 3.71
CA THR A 83 -10.73 -14.65 3.21
C THR A 83 -10.53 -15.84 4.14
N SER A 84 -11.33 -15.88 5.21
CA SER A 84 -11.23 -16.92 6.23
C SER A 84 -11.82 -18.25 5.78
#